data_AF-A0A6I3DBC0-F1
#
_entry.id   AF-A0A6I3DBC0-F1
#
_cell.length_a   1.000
_cell.length_b   1.000
_cell.length_c   1.000
_cell.angle_alpha   90.00
_cell.angle_beta   90.00
_cell.angle_gamma   90.00
#
_symmetry.space_group_name_H-M   'P 1'
#
loop_
_entity.id
_entity.type
_entity.pdbx_description
1 polymer ?
#
loop_
_entity_poly.entity_id
_entity_poly.type
_entity_poly.pdbx_seq_one_letter_code
_entity_poly.pdbx_strand_id
1 'polypeptide(L)' 'MAAEIMSSIVFTGPLAWTTDAACQGRTELFFAPAGERPEARVVRESKARGVCTECAAMAPCRDWARENREYGFWG' A
#
# COMPACT_ATOMS: atom_id res chain seq x y z
N MET A 1 -19.89 23.35 -32.87
CA MET A 1 -19.81 21.97 -32.36
C MET A 1 -18.33 21.64 -32.20
N ALA A 2 -17.77 22.00 -31.05
CA ALA A 2 -16.39 21.66 -30.70
C ALA A 2 -16.46 20.48 -29.73
N ALA A 3 -15.67 19.45 -30.04
CA ALA A 3 -15.58 18.22 -29.26
C ALA A 3 -15.12 18.53 -27.83
N GLU A 4 -15.96 18.20 -26.85
CA GLU A 4 -15.52 18.10 -25.45
C GLU A 4 -14.77 16.78 -25.29
N ILE A 5 -13.47 16.85 -25.54
CA ILE A 5 -12.47 15.98 -24.92
C ILE A 5 -12.52 16.25 -23.41
N MET A 6 -13.54 15.68 -22.74
CA MET A 6 -13.54 15.53 -21.28
C MET A 6 -12.38 14.60 -20.95
N SER A 7 -11.27 15.25 -20.64
CA SER A 7 -9.98 14.68 -20.28
C SER A 7 -10.16 13.51 -19.33
N SER A 8 -9.83 12.31 -19.83
CA SER A 8 -9.70 11.06 -19.09
C SER A 8 -8.52 11.08 -18.11
N ILE A 9 -8.24 12.20 -17.46
CA ILE A 9 -7.50 12.22 -16.21
C ILE A 9 -8.42 11.64 -15.14
N VAL A 10 -8.51 10.32 -15.16
CA VAL A 10 -8.87 9.53 -13.98
C VAL A 10 -7.83 9.89 -12.94
N PHE A 11 -8.08 10.96 -12.18
CA PHE A 11 -7.51 11.09 -10.86
C PHE A 11 -8.12 9.92 -10.11
N THR A 12 -7.37 8.82 -9.98
CA THR A 12 -7.65 7.80 -9.00
C THR A 12 -7.60 8.53 -7.66
N GLY A 13 -8.76 9.00 -7.21
CA GLY A 13 -8.92 9.55 -5.88
C GLY A 13 -8.34 8.58 -4.85
N PRO A 14 -8.07 9.04 -3.61
CA PRO A 14 -7.60 8.15 -2.55
C PRO A 14 -8.49 6.91 -2.56
N LEU A 15 -7.87 5.75 -2.82
CA LEU A 15 -8.57 4.49 -2.95
C LEU A 15 -9.42 4.34 -1.68
N ALA A 16 -10.73 4.15 -1.79
CA ALA A 16 -11.62 4.26 -0.63
C ALA A 16 -11.15 3.40 0.56
N TRP A 17 -10.55 2.24 0.27
CA TRP A 17 -9.99 1.30 1.24
C TRP A 17 -8.75 1.82 2.00
N THR A 18 -8.01 2.81 1.48
CA THR A 18 -6.82 3.34 2.17
C THR A 18 -7.18 4.17 3.40
N THR A 19 -8.39 4.72 3.45
CA THR A 19 -8.89 5.48 4.60
C THR A 19 -9.07 4.59 5.84
N ASP A 20 -9.41 3.32 5.63
CA ASP A 20 -9.62 2.33 6.69
C ASP A 20 -8.36 1.47 6.96
N ALA A 21 -7.22 1.82 6.37
CA ALA A 21 -6.00 1.04 6.48
C ALA A 21 -5.26 1.33 7.79
N ALA A 22 -5.09 0.29 8.62
CA ALA A 22 -4.41 0.39 9.92
C ALA A 22 -2.91 0.74 9.83
N CYS A 23 -2.32 0.68 8.63
CA CYS A 23 -0.92 0.99 8.37
C CYS A 23 -0.61 2.51 8.32
N GLN A 24 -1.62 3.37 8.37
CA GLN A 24 -1.45 4.82 8.28
C GLN A 24 -0.49 5.35 9.37
N GLY A 25 0.53 6.11 8.96
CA GLY A 25 1.53 6.69 9.85
C GLY A 25 2.66 5.74 10.30
N ARG A 26 2.74 4.52 9.74
CA ARG A 26 3.78 3.51 10.07
C ARG A 26 4.59 3.09 8.84
N THR A 27 4.88 4.02 7.93
CA THR A 27 5.49 3.72 6.62
C THR A 27 6.84 3.01 6.73
N GLU A 28 7.59 3.25 7.80
CA GLU A 28 8.86 2.59 8.10
C GLU A 28 8.75 1.07 8.30
N LEU A 29 7.56 0.56 8.64
CA LEU A 29 7.33 -0.89 8.74
C LEU A 29 7.06 -1.51 7.37
N PHE A 30 6.45 -0.76 6.46
CA PHE A 30 6.01 -1.28 5.16
C PHE A 30 7.05 -1.06 4.06
N PHE A 31 7.88 -0.03 4.15
CA PHE A 31 8.91 0.28 3.15
C PHE A 31 10.31 0.11 3.73
N ALA A 32 11.08 -0.83 3.16
CA ALA A 32 12.44 -1.07 3.64
C ALA A 32 13.39 0.08 3.26
N PRO A 33 14.30 0.49 4.17
CA PRO A 33 15.34 1.45 3.86
C PRO A 33 16.40 0.84 2.93
N ALA A 34 17.13 1.69 2.22
CA ALA A 34 18.24 1.26 1.38
C ALA A 34 19.33 0.56 2.24
N GLY A 35 19.76 -0.62 1.81
CA GLY A 35 20.78 -1.39 2.53
C GLY A 35 20.28 -2.09 3.80
N GLU A 36 18.97 -2.33 3.95
CA GLU A 36 18.40 -3.11 5.06
C GLU A 36 19.09 -4.49 5.17
N ARG A 37 19.59 -4.82 6.37
CA ARG A 37 20.15 -6.14 6.67
C ARG A 37 19.05 -7.21 6.69
N PRO A 38 19.32 -8.45 6.23
CA PRO A 38 18.32 -9.52 6.22
C PRO A 38 17.65 -9.78 7.57
N GLU A 39 18.39 -9.76 8.67
CA GLU A 39 17.83 -9.88 10.03
C GLU A 39 16.90 -8.72 10.40
N ALA A 40 17.23 -7.48 10.04
CA ALA A 40 16.37 -6.32 10.27
C ALA A 40 15.08 -6.41 9.45
N ARG A 41 15.18 -6.92 8.21
CA ARG A 41 14.04 -7.20 7.34
C ARG A 41 13.04 -8.14 7.99
N VAL A 42 13.51 -9.28 8.53
CA VAL A 42 12.62 -10.27 9.18
C VAL A 42 11.85 -9.64 10.35
N VAL A 43 12.53 -8.84 11.17
CA VAL A 43 11.90 -8.15 12.30
C VAL A 43 10.87 -7.12 11.83
N ARG A 44 11.20 -6.33 10.80
CA ARG A 44 10.30 -5.34 10.23
C ARG A 44 9.06 -6.00 9.61
N GLU A 45 9.25 -7.02 8.79
CA GLU A 45 8.14 -7.74 8.14
C GLU A 45 7.26 -8.48 9.15
N SER A 46 7.82 -8.98 10.26
CA SER A 46 7.02 -9.55 11.36
C SER A 46 6.11 -8.50 12.02
N LYS A 47 6.63 -7.29 12.27
CA LYS A 47 5.84 -6.17 12.79
C LYS A 47 4.76 -5.71 11.79
N ALA A 48 5.12 -5.58 10.52
CA ALA A 48 4.17 -5.22 9.46
C ALA A 48 3.04 -6.25 9.34
N ARG A 49 3.39 -7.55 9.39
CA ARG A 49 2.41 -8.66 9.40
C ARG A 49 1.42 -8.55 10.56
N GLY A 50 1.89 -8.18 11.75
CA GLY A 50 1.01 -7.97 12.91
C GLY A 50 -0.09 -6.95 12.61
N VAL A 51 0.30 -5.78 12.10
CA VAL A 51 -0.64 -4.70 11.71
C VAL A 51 -1.58 -5.15 10.60
N CYS A 52 -1.05 -5.82 9.57
CA CYS A 52 -1.81 -6.34 8.44
C CYS A 52 -2.89 -7.33 8.84
N THR A 53 -2.63 -8.17 9.84
CA THR A 53 -3.57 -9.21 10.30
C THR A 53 -4.83 -8.61 10.93
N GLU A 54 -4.73 -7.42 11.52
CA GLU A 54 -5.85 -6.71 12.15
C GLU A 54 -6.51 -5.67 11.22
N CYS A 55 -6.01 -5.52 9.98
CA CYS A 55 -6.44 -4.48 9.06
C CYS A 55 -7.68 -4.89 8.26
N ALA A 56 -8.75 -4.08 8.31
CA ALA A 56 -9.96 -4.31 7.52
C ALA A 56 -9.72 -4.23 5.99
N ALA A 57 -8.72 -3.46 5.57
CA ALA A 57 -8.37 -3.27 4.17
C ALA A 57 -7.34 -4.29 3.62
N MET A 58 -7.06 -5.38 4.34
CA MET A 58 -6.01 -6.36 3.98
C MET A 58 -6.15 -6.90 2.55
N ALA A 59 -7.37 -7.34 2.17
CA ALA A 59 -7.65 -7.91 0.87
C ALA A 59 -7.48 -6.89 -0.29
N PRO A 60 -8.18 -5.73 -0.29
CA PRO A 60 -8.01 -4.76 -1.37
C PRO A 60 -6.59 -4.17 -1.44
N CYS A 61 -5.91 -4.02 -0.29
CA CYS A 61 -4.51 -3.61 -0.22
C CYS A 61 -3.58 -4.58 -0.96
N ARG A 62 -3.71 -5.88 -0.66
CA ARG A 62 -2.90 -6.94 -1.30
C ARG A 62 -3.15 -7.02 -2.80
N ASP A 63 -4.41 -6.95 -3.22
CA ASP A 63 -4.78 -7.11 -4.62
C ASP A 63 -4.30 -5.92 -5.45
N TRP A 64 -4.48 -4.71 -4.94
CA TRP A 64 -3.98 -3.49 -5.57
C TRP A 64 -2.45 -3.48 -5.69
N ALA A 65 -1.73 -3.87 -4.64
CA ALA A 65 -0.27 -3.92 -4.65
C ALA A 65 0.29 -4.94 -5.65
N ARG A 66 -0.38 -6.08 -5.81
CA ARG A 66 -0.01 -7.12 -6.79
C ARG A 66 -0.24 -6.65 -8.22
N GLU A 67 -1.38 -6.01 -8.48
CA GLU A 67 -1.72 -5.46 -9.79
C GLU A 67 -0.68 -4.39 -10.23
N ASN A 68 -0.32 -3.50 -9.30
CA ASN A 68 0.58 -2.37 -9.57
C ASN A 68 2.07 -2.72 -9.35
N ARG A 69 2.38 -3.93 -8.87
CA ARG A 69 3.75 -4.41 -8.57
C ARG A 69 4.51 -3.48 -7.63
N GLU A 70 3.81 -3.05 -6.58
CA GLU A 70 4.31 -2.05 -5.66
C GLU A 70 5.45 -2.56 -4.79
N TYR A 71 6.36 -1.66 -4.45
CA TYR A 71 7.45 -1.94 -3.53
C TYR A 71 6.97 -1.93 -2.08
N GLY A 72 7.53 -2.78 -1.23
CA GLY A 72 7.24 -2.83 0.20
C GLY A 72 6.46 -4.06 0.64
N PHE A 73 5.90 -3.99 1.84
CA PHE A 73 5.08 -5.02 2.45
C PHE A 73 3.61 -4.69 2.25
N TRP A 74 2.87 -5.62 1.65
CA TRP A 74 1.45 -5.46 1.32
C TRP A 74 0.71 -6.77 1.62
N GLY A 75 -0.48 -6.67 2.21
CA GLY A 75 -1.28 -7.83 2.64
C GLY A 75 -1.20 -8.03 4.13
#